data_AF-A0A1K0FS78-F1
#
_entry.id   AF-A0A1K0FS78-F1
#
_cell.length_a   1.000
_cell.length_b   1.000
_cell.length_c   1.000
_cell.angle_alpha   90.00
_cell.angle_beta   90.00
_cell.angle_gamma   90.00
#
_symmetry.space_group_name_H-M   'P 1'
#
loop_
_entity.id
_entity.type
_entity.pdbx_description
1 polymer ?
#
loop_
_entity_poly.entity_id
_entity_poly.type
_entity_poly.pdbx_seq_one_letter_code
_entity_poly.pdbx_strand_id
1 'polypeptide(L)' 'MDILDEPDRDADAERTVDFESEETPLLPEQTRDDTERGWGYSSSADSNDDRLLEDRPPHWG' A
#
# COMPACT_ATOMS: atom_id res chain seq x y z
N MET A 1 19.72 21.56 6.73
CA MET A 1 18.45 20.86 6.49
C MET A 1 18.21 20.05 7.74
N ASP A 2 17.36 20.54 8.63
CA ASP A 2 17.04 19.84 9.88
C ASP A 2 16.00 18.77 9.56
N ILE A 3 16.35 17.52 9.83
CA ILE A 3 15.50 16.32 9.60
C ILE A 3 14.40 16.18 10.67
N LEU A 4 14.28 17.17 11.55
CA LEU A 4 13.33 17.26 12.65
C LEU A 4 12.23 18.31 12.40
N ASP A 5 12.02 18.73 11.16
CA ASP A 5 10.79 19.41 10.77
C ASP A 5 9.71 18.31 10.70
N GLU A 6 8.84 18.25 11.72
CA GLU A 6 7.72 17.30 11.74
C GLU A 6 6.96 17.40 10.41
N PRO A 7 6.61 16.28 9.76
CA PRO A 7 5.83 16.35 8.54
C PRO A 7 4.58 17.17 8.82
N ASP A 8 4.25 18.13 7.95
CA ASP A 8 3.02 18.92 8.01
C ASP A 8 1.89 17.98 8.43
N ARG A 9 1.43 18.10 9.69
CA ARG A 9 0.37 17.24 10.21
C ARG A 9 -0.88 17.62 9.47
N ASP A 10 -1.24 16.79 8.50
CA ASP A 10 -2.48 16.95 7.78
C ASP A 10 -3.68 16.79 8.72
N ALA A 11 -4.83 17.29 8.30
CA ALA A 11 -6.05 17.26 9.11
C ALA A 11 -6.46 15.83 9.52
N ASP A 12 -6.03 14.80 8.78
CA ASP A 12 -6.25 13.41 9.15
C ASP A 12 -5.31 12.95 10.27
N ALA A 13 -4.08 13.47 10.36
CA ALA A 13 -3.13 13.18 11.44
C ALA A 13 -3.59 13.67 12.82
N GLU A 14 -4.39 14.76 12.89
CA GLU A 14 -4.95 15.29 14.13
C GLU A 14 -6.37 14.78 14.44
N ARG A 15 -6.94 13.91 13.59
CA ARG A 15 -8.32 13.43 13.73
C ARG A 15 -8.46 12.50 14.93
N THR A 16 -9.26 12.90 15.92
CA THR A 16 -9.58 12.06 17.09
C THR A 16 -10.24 10.74 16.68
N VAL A 17 -9.67 9.62 17.15
CA VAL A 17 -10.24 8.27 17.00
C VAL A 17 -10.90 7.86 18.32
N ASP A 18 -12.21 7.61 18.29
CA ASP A 18 -12.99 7.11 19.42
C ASP A 18 -12.88 5.57 19.46
N PHE A 19 -12.34 5.04 20.57
CA PHE A 19 -12.20 3.60 20.82
C PHE A 19 -13.29 3.04 21.75
N GLU A 20 -14.17 3.90 22.27
CA GLU A 20 -15.21 3.57 23.25
C GLU A 20 -16.58 3.30 22.60
N SER A 21 -16.68 3.43 21.27
CA SER A 21 -17.88 3.08 20.50
C SER A 21 -18.12 1.55 20.52
N GLU A 22 -18.92 1.09 21.49
CA GLU A 22 -19.38 -0.29 21.64
C GLU A 22 -20.14 -0.76 20.38
N GLU A 23 -19.64 -1.80 19.70
CA GLU A 23 -20.13 -2.38 18.43
C GLU A 23 -19.62 -1.75 17.11
N THR A 24 -18.33 -1.42 16.99
CA THR A 24 -17.72 -1.56 15.66
C THR A 24 -17.65 -3.06 15.34
N PRO A 25 -18.34 -3.58 14.30
CA PRO A 25 -18.16 -4.97 13.92
C PRO A 25 -16.68 -5.19 13.64
N LEU A 26 -16.07 -6.11 14.40
CA LEU A 26 -14.71 -6.54 14.14
C LEU A 26 -14.68 -6.94 12.67
N LEU A 27 -13.83 -6.26 11.89
CA LEU A 27 -13.61 -6.66 10.50
C LEU A 27 -13.34 -8.17 10.48
N PRO A 28 -13.81 -8.89 9.45
CA PRO A 28 -13.51 -10.30 9.34
C PRO A 28 -12.00 -10.52 9.42
N GLU A 29 -11.58 -11.65 9.99
CA GLU A 29 -10.16 -12.02 10.12
C GLU A 29 -9.41 -11.96 8.78
N GLN A 30 -10.14 -12.11 7.66
CA GLN A 30 -9.67 -11.82 6.32
C GLN A 30 -10.62 -10.86 5.58
N THR A 31 -10.03 -9.87 4.89
CA THR A 31 -10.78 -8.95 4.02
C THR A 31 -10.95 -9.54 2.63
N ARG A 32 -11.91 -9.04 1.83
CA ARG A 32 -12.10 -9.50 0.43
C ARG A 32 -10.85 -9.30 -0.43
N ASP A 33 -10.05 -8.30 -0.09
CA ASP A 33 -8.82 -7.94 -0.79
C ASP A 33 -7.61 -8.76 -0.28
N ASP A 34 -7.77 -9.49 0.82
CA ASP A 34 -6.78 -10.42 1.36
C ASP A 34 -6.83 -11.73 0.58
N THR A 35 -6.27 -11.67 -0.62
CA THR A 35 -6.03 -12.85 -1.44
C THR A 35 -4.58 -13.26 -1.29
N GLU A 36 -4.31 -14.57 -1.29
CA GLU A 36 -2.96 -15.12 -1.47
C GLU A 36 -2.30 -14.68 -2.80
N ARG A 37 -3.09 -14.04 -3.66
CA ARG A 37 -2.65 -13.29 -4.83
C ARG A 37 -2.02 -11.97 -4.40
N GLY A 38 -0.82 -12.06 -3.83
CA GLY A 38 -0.03 -10.90 -3.45
C GLY A 38 0.53 -10.12 -4.65
N TRP A 39 1.24 -9.04 -4.33
CA TRP A 39 2.08 -8.31 -5.27
C TRP A 39 3.15 -9.27 -5.83
N GLY A 40 3.18 -9.45 -7.15
CA GLY A 40 4.07 -10.40 -7.82
C GLY A 40 3.49 -11.80 -8.02
N TYR A 41 2.21 -12.03 -7.71
CA TYR A 41 1.53 -13.21 -8.26
C TYR A 41 1.55 -13.06 -9.79
N SER A 42 2.38 -13.87 -10.44
CA SER A 42 2.38 -13.98 -11.89
C SER A 42 1.07 -14.65 -12.29
N SER A 43 0.05 -13.86 -12.66
CA SER A 43 -0.80 -14.30 -13.76
C SER A 43 0.16 -14.50 -14.91
N SER A 44 0.67 -15.71 -15.12
CA SER A 44 1.61 -15.97 -16.22
C SER A 44 0.98 -15.69 -17.60
N ALA A 45 -0.32 -15.42 -17.63
CA ALA A 45 -1.07 -14.90 -18.78
C ALA A 45 -0.98 -13.38 -18.99
N ASP A 46 -0.60 -12.58 -17.97
CA ASP A 46 -0.64 -11.10 -17.97
C ASP A 46 0.72 -10.48 -17.61
N SER A 47 1.84 -11.18 -17.83
CA SER A 47 3.15 -10.60 -17.55
C SER A 47 3.48 -9.48 -18.54
N ASN A 48 3.94 -8.33 -18.04
CA ASN A 48 4.40 -7.20 -18.84
C ASN A 48 5.94 -7.12 -18.90
N ASP A 49 6.62 -8.19 -18.52
CA ASP A 49 8.09 -8.24 -18.39
C ASP A 49 8.78 -7.88 -19.70
N ASP A 50 8.26 -8.31 -20.86
CA ASP A 50 8.86 -8.01 -22.17
C ASP A 50 8.92 -6.49 -22.44
N ARG A 51 7.80 -5.77 -22.24
CA ARG A 51 7.78 -4.31 -22.40
C ARG A 51 8.69 -3.61 -21.39
N LEU A 52 8.73 -4.09 -20.14
CA LEU A 52 9.54 -3.51 -19.08
C LEU A 52 11.04 -3.70 -19.31
N LEU A 53 11.44 -4.83 -19.90
CA LEU A 53 12.82 -5.09 -20.31
C LEU A 53 13.24 -4.20 -21.49
N GLU A 54 12.34 -3.97 -22.45
CA GLU A 54 12.56 -3.03 -23.56
C GLU A 54 12.69 -1.57 -23.07
N ASP A 55 11.86 -1.16 -22.11
CA ASP A 55 11.84 0.20 -21.54
C ASP A 55 12.89 0.43 -20.44
N ARG A 56 13.85 -0.49 -20.26
CA ARG A 56 14.84 -0.43 -19.18
C ARG A 56 15.64 0.90 -19.22
N PRO A 57 15.65 1.68 -18.12
CA PRO A 57 16.50 2.85 -17.97
C PRO A 57 18.01 2.56 -18.11
N PRO A 58 18.81 3.53 -18.60
CA PRO A 58 20.24 3.35 -18.81
C PRO A 58 21.06 3.01 -17.56
N HIS A 59 20.56 3.36 -16.38
CA HIS A 59 21.25 3.19 -15.09
C HIS A 59 20.98 1.83 -14.43
N TRP A 60 20.24 0.92 -15.07
CA TRP A 60 19.99 -0.44 -14.56
C TRP A 60 21.07 -1.47 -14.96
N GLY A 61 22.25 -0.99 -15.35
CA GLY A 61 23.40 -1.79 -15.79
C GLY A 61 24.54 -1.76 -14.78
#